data_AF-A0A151TTF8-F1
#
_entry.id   AF-A0A151TTF8-F1
#
_cell.length_a   1.000
_cell.length_b   1.000
_cell.length_c   1.000
_cell.angle_alpha   90.00
_cell.angle_beta   90.00
_cell.angle_gamma   90.00
#
_symmetry.space_group_name_H-M   'P 1'
#
loop_
_entity.id
_entity.type
_entity.pdbx_description
1 polymer ?
#
loop_
_entity_poly.entity_id
_entity_poly.type
_entity_poly.pdbx_seq_one_letter_code
_entity_poly.pdbx_strand_id
1 'polypeptide(L)' 'GIGVDPTKVEVISKLPPPTNVKGVRSFMGHAGFYRQFIQDFSKIAKLLSNLLVKDAKF' A
#
# COMPACT_ATOMS: atom_id res chain seq x y z
N GLY A 1 -16.06 -14.67 -10.03
CA GLY A 1 -15.42 -13.44 -9.55
C GLY A 1 -15.21 -13.56 -8.07
N ILE A 2 -13.97 -13.49 -7.59
CA ILE A 2 -13.66 -13.52 -6.17
C ILE A 2 -13.77 -12.07 -5.70
N GLY A 3 -14.90 -11.70 -5.11
CA GLY A 3 -15.05 -10.41 -4.44
C GLY A 3 -14.19 -10.41 -3.19
N VAL A 4 -13.32 -9.43 -3.02
CA VAL A 4 -12.59 -9.28 -1.75
C VAL A 4 -13.53 -8.75 -0.69
N ASP A 5 -13.56 -9.43 0.45
CA ASP A 5 -14.24 -8.98 1.65
C ASP A 5 -13.81 -7.55 2.00
N PRO A 6 -14.75 -6.60 2.17
CA PRO A 6 -14.45 -5.23 2.60
C PRO A 6 -13.66 -5.21 3.92
N THR A 7 -13.85 -6.23 4.76
CA THR A 7 -13.09 -6.47 5.99
C THR A 7 -11.57 -6.51 5.75
N LYS A 8 -11.11 -7.07 4.62
CA LYS A 8 -9.67 -7.15 4.33
C LYS A 8 -9.08 -5.82 3.89
N VAL A 9 -9.86 -4.97 3.22
CA VAL A 9 -9.46 -3.59 2.90
C VAL A 9 -9.42 -2.74 4.17
N GLU A 10 -10.37 -2.95 5.08
CA GLU A 10 -10.44 -2.26 6.36
C GLU A 10 -9.21 -2.56 7.25
N VAL A 11 -8.69 -3.79 7.21
CA VAL A 11 -7.45 -4.17 7.92
C VAL A 11 -6.26 -3.35 7.41
N ILE A 12 -6.15 -3.14 6.08
CA ILE A 12 -5.10 -2.30 5.49
C ILE A 12 -5.28 -0.83 5.90
N SER A 13 -6.53 -0.35 5.97
CA SER A 13 -6.84 1.00 6.43
C SER A 13 -6.53 1.24 7.91
N LYS A 14 -6.51 0.18 8.73
CA LYS A 14 -6.15 0.24 10.15
C LYS A 14 -4.65 0.08 10.40
N LEU A 15 -3.86 -0.25 9.38
CA LEU A 15 -2.41 -0.33 9.54
C LEU A 15 -1.84 1.06 9.87
N PRO A 16 -0.90 1.14 10.82
CA PRO A 16 -0.24 2.40 11.10
C PRO A 16 0.50 2.89 9.85
N PRO A 17 0.52 4.21 9.59
CA PRO A 17 1.25 4.76 8.48
C PRO A 17 2.74 4.35 8.59
N PRO A 18 3.36 3.89 7.50
CA PRO A 18 4.73 3.45 7.53
C PRO A 18 5.64 4.63 7.88
N THR A 19 6.50 4.46 8.89
CA THR A 19 7.42 5.49 9.40
C THR A 19 8.81 5.39 8.79
N ASN A 20 9.07 4.37 7.97
CA ASN A 20 10.36 4.15 7.34
C ASN A 20 10.21 3.43 5.99
N VAL A 21 11.27 3.52 5.18
CA VAL A 21 11.39 2.89 3.85
C VAL A 21 11.14 1.37 3.91
N LYS A 22 11.56 0.69 4.99
CA LYS A 22 11.32 -0.75 5.17
C LYS A 22 9.83 -1.06 5.35
N GLY A 23 9.12 -0.24 6.11
CA GLY A 23 7.69 -0.32 6.36
C GLY A 23 6.89 -0.07 5.09
N VAL A 24 7.31 0.91 4.27
CA VAL A 24 6.70 1.14 2.95
C VAL A 24 6.89 -0.07 2.03
N ARG A 25 8.07 -0.67 1.97
CA ARG A 25 8.31 -1.89 1.17
C ARG A 25 7.47 -3.07 1.66
N SER A 26 7.39 -3.27 2.98
CA SER A 26 6.55 -4.32 3.58
C SER A 26 5.07 -4.12 3.24
N PHE A 27 4.58 -2.89 3.43
CA PHE A 27 3.22 -2.50 3.08
C PHE A 27 2.92 -2.72 1.60
N MET A 28 3.78 -2.26 0.69
CA MET A 28 3.59 -2.46 -0.75
C MET A 28 3.58 -3.95 -1.14
N GLY A 29 4.38 -4.78 -0.48
CA GLY A 29 4.36 -6.23 -0.68
C GLY A 29 3.01 -6.87 -0.30
N HIS A 30 2.42 -6.44 0.80
CA HIS A 30 1.09 -6.92 1.23
C HIS A 30 -0.04 -6.31 0.39
N ALA A 31 0.04 -5.02 0.09
CA ALA A 31 -0.98 -4.29 -0.65
C ALA A 31 -1.10 -4.72 -2.12
N GLY A 32 -0.04 -5.31 -2.69
CA GLY A 32 -0.06 -5.87 -4.05
C GLY A 32 -1.15 -6.93 -4.27
N PHE A 33 -1.48 -7.72 -3.25
CA PHE A 33 -2.58 -8.71 -3.30
C PHE A 33 -3.95 -8.05 -3.48
N TYR A 34 -4.10 -6.82 -2.98
CA TYR A 34 -5.37 -6.08 -2.97
C TYR A 34 -5.51 -5.08 -4.11
N ARG A 35 -4.52 -5.01 -5.02
CA ARG A 35 -4.47 -4.00 -6.10
C ARG A 35 -5.72 -3.97 -7.00
N GLN A 36 -6.38 -5.11 -7.17
CA GLN A 36 -7.56 -5.25 -8.05
C GLN A 36 -8.85 -4.77 -7.38
N PHE A 37 -8.81 -4.55 -6.07
CA PHE A 37 -9.97 -4.25 -5.23
C PHE A 37 -9.92 -2.84 -4.64
N ILE A 38 -8.74 -2.23 -4.65
CA ILE A 38 -8.55 -0.83 -4.25
C ILE A 38 -8.64 0.03 -5.50
N GLN A 39 -9.71 0.81 -5.59
CA GLN A 39 -9.86 1.81 -6.65
C GLN A 39 -8.68 2.80 -6.59
N ASP A 40 -8.12 3.13 -7.75
CA ASP A 40 -6.99 4.04 -7.85
C ASP A 40 -5.71 3.60 -7.10
N PHE A 41 -5.56 2.29 -6.80
CA PHE A 41 -4.39 1.75 -6.11
C PHE A 41 -3.07 2.22 -6.72
N SER A 42 -3.00 2.30 -8.05
CA SER A 42 -1.82 2.76 -8.78
C SER A 42 -1.40 4.19 -8.38
N LYS A 43 -2.35 5.10 -8.12
CA LYS A 43 -2.05 6.48 -7.68
C LYS A 43 -1.42 6.50 -6.29
N ILE A 44 -1.98 5.71 -5.37
CA ILE A 44 -1.47 5.59 -3.99
C ILE A 44 -0.10 4.91 -3.98
N ALA A 45 0.03 3.78 -4.70
CA ALA A 45 1.27 3.05 -4.82
C ALA A 45 2.38 3.89 -5.47
N LYS A 46 2.05 4.78 -6.41
CA LYS A 46 3.01 5.71 -7.03
C LYS A 46 3.57 6.71 -6.03
N LEU A 47 2.74 7.27 -5.15
CA LEU A 47 3.19 8.17 -4.08
C LEU A 47 4.17 7.45 -3.14
N LEU A 48 3.83 6.22 -2.75
CA LEU A 48 4.68 5.38 -1.89
C LEU A 48 5.98 4.96 -2.59
N SER A 49 5.94 4.62 -3.88
CA SER A 49 7.13 4.31 -4.68
C SER A 49 8.08 5.50 -4.78
N ASN A 50 7.56 6.72 -4.87
CA ASN A 50 8.39 7.93 -4.88
C ASN A 50 9.18 8.09 -3.57
N LEU A 51 8.62 7.67 -2.43
CA LEU A 51 9.33 7.62 -1.13
C LEU A 51 10.42 6.54 -1.07
N LEU A 52 10.42 5.58 -2.00
CA LEU A 52 11.44 4.52 -2.08
C LEU A 52 12.59 4.86 -3.04
N VAL A 53 12.48 5.96 -3.79
CA VAL A 53 13.54 6.43 -4.69
C VAL A 53 14.75 6.84 -3.85
N LYS A 54 15.96 6.51 -4.33
CA LYS A 54 17.22 6.88 -3.67
C LYS A 54 17.24 8.42 -3.55
N ASP A 55 17.51 8.92 -2.34
CA ASP A 55 17.46 10.35 -1.96
C ASP A 55 16.07 10.97 -1.70
N ALA A 56 15.00 10.16 -1.68
CA ALA A 56 13.70 10.64 -1.20
C ALA A 56 13.72 10.85 0.33
N LYS A 57 13.40 12.07 0.77
CA LYS A 57 13.27 12.40 2.18
C LYS A 57 11.91 11.88 2.68
N PHE A 58 11.95 10.98 3.66
CA PHE A 58 10.77 10.44 4.32
C PHE A 58 10.19 11.43 5.32
#